data_AF-A0A1Y4BJK0-F1
#
_entry.id   AF-A0A1Y4BJK0-F1
#
_cell.length_a   1.000
_cell.length_b   1.000
_cell.length_c   1.000
_cell.angle_alpha   90.00
_cell.angle_beta   90.00
_cell.angle_gamma   90.00
#
_symmetry.space_group_name_H-M   'P 1'
#
loop_
_entity.id
_entity.type
_entity.pdbx_description
1 polymer ?
#
loop_
_entity_poly.entity_id
_entity_poly.type
_entity_poly.pdbx_seq_one_letter_code
_entity_poly.pdbx_strand_id
1 'polypeptide(L)'
;MAGRGKGGCLTAVALVLSLMVVAVGAGLVLLVATNGAGPQAIVEATDELEPRPFDEYTWEELSRVSALIAEAPTDEEGRSVAADWNVGVGDARLLALDDGTTVEARVVGIRHDQRADGSGPAGITLMLSPISLEPINSGDEDTGGWETSELRAWLAGEGAELLPDELAAVAVPVTKLTVNAVSVYGELAEDAAPTATTDTLWPFSVAEVCGPISWNADEYGAYTEYVDVTRYDALLSAEGSQYAYFAESGVTSDSDPSHVLGLSLRGASCAWWYRTAVPYTYRDSATRYFYQVMSSGFPSSLSEASVPAGVVVGVCI
;
A
#
# COMPACT_ATOMS: atom_id res chain seq x y z
N MET A 1 67.59 36.64 -27.04
CA MET A 1 66.70 35.85 -26.16
C MET A 1 65.34 35.80 -26.83
N ALA A 2 65.02 34.66 -27.46
CA ALA A 2 63.76 34.41 -28.15
C ALA A 2 62.87 33.54 -27.26
N GLY A 3 61.60 33.91 -27.10
CA GLY A 3 60.57 33.09 -26.47
C GLY A 3 59.46 32.82 -27.48
N ARG A 4 59.20 31.55 -27.78
CA ARG A 4 58.10 31.08 -28.64
C ARG A 4 57.63 29.71 -28.16
N GLY A 5 56.30 29.54 -27.99
CA GLY A 5 55.64 28.23 -28.09
C GLY A 5 54.74 27.82 -26.92
N LYS A 6 53.45 28.17 -26.97
CA LYS A 6 52.34 27.39 -26.41
C LYS A 6 51.16 27.48 -27.39
N GLY A 7 50.86 26.40 -28.11
CA GLY A 7 49.81 26.37 -29.13
C GLY A 7 49.67 25.02 -29.84
N GLY A 8 49.71 23.91 -29.10
CA GLY A 8 49.75 22.56 -29.70
C GLY A 8 48.70 21.56 -29.23
N CYS A 9 47.83 21.89 -28.27
CA CYS A 9 46.94 20.87 -27.66
C CYS A 9 45.45 20.99 -28.06
N LEU A 10 44.99 22.19 -28.45
CA LEU A 10 43.59 22.41 -28.83
C LEU A 10 43.24 21.98 -30.27
N THR A 11 44.22 21.93 -31.17
CA THR A 11 43.99 21.64 -32.60
C THR A 11 43.84 20.15 -32.91
N ALA A 12 44.41 19.26 -32.08
CA ALA A 12 44.34 17.81 -32.28
C ALA A 12 42.98 17.22 -31.86
N VAL A 13 42.36 17.75 -30.80
CA VAL A 13 41.06 17.26 -30.28
C VAL A 13 39.92 17.64 -31.23
N ALA A 14 39.96 18.83 -31.84
CA ALA A 14 38.95 19.27 -32.81
C ALA A 14 38.99 18.45 -34.12
N LEU A 15 40.17 18.00 -34.57
CA LEU A 15 40.32 17.18 -35.78
C LEU A 15 39.79 15.75 -35.61
N VAL A 16 39.94 15.16 -34.42
CA VAL A 16 39.44 13.80 -34.11
C VAL A 16 37.91 13.78 -34.00
N LEU A 17 37.30 14.82 -33.41
CA LEU A 17 35.84 14.96 -33.34
C LEU A 17 35.20 15.21 -34.73
N SER A 18 35.87 15.95 -35.62
CA SER A 18 35.36 16.20 -36.98
C SER A 18 35.42 14.97 -37.90
N LEU A 19 36.37 14.06 -37.70
CA LEU A 19 36.47 12.82 -38.48
C LEU A 19 35.46 11.74 -38.05
N MET A 20 35.04 11.72 -36.78
CA MET A 20 33.99 10.80 -36.30
C MET A 20 32.58 11.20 -36.80
N VAL A 21 32.27 12.49 -36.89
CA VAL A 21 30.97 12.97 -37.39
C VAL A 21 30.77 12.66 -38.89
N VAL A 22 31.84 12.67 -39.69
CA VAL A 22 31.78 12.33 -41.12
C VAL A 22 31.64 10.82 -41.35
N ALA A 23 32.21 9.97 -40.50
CA ALA A 23 32.08 8.51 -40.60
C ALA A 23 30.67 8.00 -40.23
N VAL A 24 30.02 8.61 -39.23
CA VAL A 24 28.63 8.28 -38.84
C VAL A 24 27.62 8.81 -39.87
N GLY A 25 27.86 10.00 -40.44
CA GLY A 25 27.01 10.57 -41.49
C GLY A 25 27.06 9.81 -42.82
N ALA A 26 28.22 9.26 -43.19
CA ALA A 26 28.36 8.47 -44.42
C ALA A 26 27.74 7.06 -44.30
N GLY A 27 27.72 6.47 -43.10
CA GLY A 27 27.07 5.17 -42.84
C GLY A 27 25.54 5.22 -42.91
N LEU A 28 24.94 6.31 -42.43
CA LEU A 28 23.48 6.53 -42.47
C LEU A 28 22.96 6.82 -43.88
N VAL A 29 23.73 7.49 -44.73
CA VAL A 29 23.34 7.80 -46.12
C VAL A 29 23.49 6.58 -47.04
N LEU A 30 24.44 5.66 -46.77
CA LEU A 30 24.59 4.43 -47.56
C LEU A 30 23.55 3.35 -47.21
N LEU A 31 23.02 3.34 -45.98
CA LEU A 31 21.96 2.40 -45.56
C LEU A 31 20.60 2.72 -46.19
N VAL A 32 20.33 4.00 -46.49
CA VAL A 32 19.07 4.47 -47.10
C VAL A 32 19.05 4.27 -48.63
N ALA A 33 20.21 4.08 -49.27
CA ALA A 33 20.31 4.06 -50.74
C ALA A 33 20.25 2.66 -51.38
N THR A 34 20.33 1.57 -50.61
CA THR A 34 20.30 0.20 -51.17
C THR A 34 19.45 -0.75 -50.31
N ASN A 35 18.34 -1.22 -50.89
CA ASN A 35 17.37 -2.26 -50.45
C ASN A 35 16.05 -1.65 -49.92
N GLY A 36 14.92 -1.71 -50.62
CA GLY A 36 14.50 -2.69 -51.62
C GLY A 36 13.99 -3.98 -50.96
N ALA A 37 12.75 -3.93 -50.45
CA ALA A 37 11.86 -5.03 -50.06
C ALA A 37 12.31 -5.99 -48.92
N GLY A 38 11.64 -5.88 -47.75
CA GLY A 38 11.60 -6.88 -46.69
C GLY A 38 11.13 -6.31 -45.34
N PRO A 39 10.61 -7.16 -44.45
CA PRO A 39 9.23 -7.17 -43.93
C PRO A 39 8.82 -5.90 -43.18
N GLN A 40 7.51 -5.62 -43.11
CA GLN A 40 6.97 -4.56 -42.26
C GLN A 40 7.49 -4.73 -40.84
N ALA A 41 8.47 -3.89 -40.48
CA ALA A 41 8.77 -3.62 -39.09
C ALA A 41 7.49 -3.02 -38.51
N ILE A 42 6.79 -3.82 -37.72
CA ILE A 42 5.91 -3.28 -36.70
C ILE A 42 6.86 -2.44 -35.85
N VAL A 43 6.81 -1.13 -36.04
CA VAL A 43 7.38 -0.19 -35.08
C VAL A 43 6.52 -0.45 -33.84
N GLU A 44 7.01 -1.28 -32.92
CA GLU A 44 6.54 -1.24 -31.54
C GLU A 44 6.70 0.22 -31.13
N ALA A 45 5.58 0.92 -31.03
CA ALA A 45 5.53 2.19 -30.34
C ALA A 45 6.00 1.84 -28.93
N THR A 46 7.23 2.22 -28.58
CA THR A 46 7.59 2.37 -27.18
C THR A 46 6.67 3.48 -26.69
N ASP A 47 5.55 3.13 -26.06
CA ASP A 47 4.67 4.10 -25.42
C ASP A 47 5.51 4.81 -24.36
N GLU A 48 5.98 6.00 -24.73
CA GLU A 48 6.69 6.90 -23.83
C GLU A 48 5.70 7.31 -22.75
N LEU A 49 6.04 7.03 -21.49
CA LEU A 49 5.16 7.27 -20.36
C LEU A 49 5.04 8.78 -20.13
N GLU A 50 3.84 9.34 -20.29
CA GLU A 50 3.55 10.76 -20.07
C GLU A 50 2.56 10.96 -18.91
N PRO A 51 2.64 12.10 -18.17
CA PRO A 51 1.67 12.44 -17.14
C PRO A 51 0.23 12.52 -17.68
N ARG A 52 -0.70 11.85 -17.01
CA ARG A 52 -2.15 11.84 -17.33
C ARG A 52 -2.96 11.74 -16.04
N PRO A 53 -4.29 11.94 -16.05
CA PRO A 53 -5.12 11.70 -14.87
C PRO A 53 -4.99 10.28 -14.32
N PHE A 54 -5.10 10.12 -13.00
CA PHE A 54 -4.91 8.84 -12.29
C PHE A 54 -5.73 7.67 -12.89
N ASP A 55 -6.96 7.93 -13.28
CA ASP A 55 -7.88 6.93 -13.82
C ASP A 55 -7.63 6.57 -15.30
N GLU A 56 -6.76 7.31 -16.00
CA GLU A 56 -6.37 7.06 -17.39
C GLU A 56 -5.11 6.20 -17.54
N TYR A 57 -4.39 5.93 -16.45
CA TYR A 57 -3.24 5.02 -16.48
C TYR A 57 -3.66 3.55 -16.52
N THR A 58 -2.93 2.71 -17.26
CA THR A 58 -2.99 1.26 -17.05
C THR A 58 -2.33 0.88 -15.73
N TRP A 59 -2.60 -0.33 -15.20
CA TRP A 59 -1.90 -0.83 -14.00
C TRP A 59 -0.38 -0.94 -14.22
N GLU A 60 0.06 -1.33 -15.41
CA GLU A 60 1.47 -1.39 -15.78
C GLU A 60 2.13 0.01 -15.81
N GLU A 61 1.43 1.01 -16.34
CA GLU A 61 1.89 2.40 -16.31
C GLU A 61 1.96 2.93 -14.87
N LEU A 62 0.93 2.69 -14.05
CA LEU A 62 0.95 3.08 -12.63
C LEU A 62 2.07 2.41 -11.85
N SER A 63 2.40 1.15 -12.14
CA SER A 63 3.54 0.47 -11.49
C SER A 63 4.87 1.14 -11.87
N ARG A 64 5.04 1.57 -13.12
CA ARG A 64 6.21 2.37 -13.54
C ARG A 64 6.26 3.72 -12.82
N VAL A 65 5.12 4.41 -12.68
CA VAL A 65 5.03 5.65 -11.88
C VAL A 65 5.36 5.38 -10.40
N SER A 66 4.83 4.28 -9.84
CA SER A 66 5.11 3.86 -8.47
C SER A 66 6.58 3.60 -8.24
N ALA A 67 7.28 2.96 -9.19
CA ALA A 67 8.72 2.76 -9.11
C ALA A 67 9.49 4.09 -9.05
N LEU A 68 9.09 5.09 -9.85
CA LEU A 68 9.70 6.44 -9.80
C LEU A 68 9.49 7.12 -8.45
N ILE A 69 8.28 6.98 -7.88
CA ILE A 69 7.96 7.49 -6.54
C ILE A 69 8.78 6.76 -5.46
N ALA A 70 8.94 5.44 -5.59
CA ALA A 70 9.69 4.58 -4.68
C ALA A 70 11.21 4.86 -4.70
N GLU A 71 11.74 5.39 -5.79
CA GLU A 71 13.15 5.79 -5.90
C GLU A 71 13.47 7.15 -5.25
N ALA A 72 12.46 7.96 -4.93
CA ALA A 72 12.68 9.23 -4.26
C ALA A 72 13.41 9.04 -2.92
N PRO A 73 14.34 9.93 -2.54
CA PRO A 73 15.17 9.76 -1.35
C PRO A 73 14.42 10.09 -0.06
N THR A 74 13.32 10.84 -0.13
CA THR A 74 12.50 11.23 1.02
C THR A 74 11.01 11.15 0.68
N ASP A 75 10.16 11.10 1.70
CA ASP A 75 8.71 11.04 1.51
C ASP A 75 8.13 12.36 0.95
N GLU A 76 8.79 13.49 1.23
CA GLU A 76 8.42 14.77 0.64
C GLU A 76 8.72 14.79 -0.86
N GLU A 77 9.92 14.35 -1.25
CA GLU A 77 10.29 14.24 -2.66
C GLU A 77 9.43 13.20 -3.39
N GLY A 78 9.11 12.08 -2.74
CA GLY A 78 8.19 11.08 -3.29
C GLY A 78 6.80 11.63 -3.57
N ARG A 79 6.26 12.45 -2.67
CA ARG A 79 4.98 13.15 -2.91
C ARG A 79 5.07 14.18 -4.03
N SER A 80 6.20 14.88 -4.17
CA SER A 80 6.44 15.77 -5.31
C SER A 80 6.46 15.00 -6.63
N VAL A 81 7.16 13.86 -6.68
CA VAL A 81 7.19 13.00 -7.87
C VAL A 81 5.78 12.48 -8.18
N ALA A 82 5.04 12.00 -7.18
CA ALA A 82 3.66 11.55 -7.37
C ALA A 82 2.78 12.65 -7.98
N ALA A 83 2.89 13.88 -7.48
CA ALA A 83 2.18 15.03 -8.02
C ALA A 83 2.56 15.37 -9.47
N ASP A 84 3.84 15.25 -9.85
CA ASP A 84 4.29 15.45 -11.24
C ASP A 84 3.65 14.45 -12.23
N TRP A 85 3.23 13.28 -11.72
CA TRP A 85 2.51 12.25 -12.45
C TRP A 85 0.98 12.26 -12.23
N ASN A 86 0.44 13.33 -11.62
CA ASN A 86 -0.98 13.45 -11.24
C ASN A 86 -1.51 12.26 -10.41
N VAL A 87 -0.68 11.75 -9.49
CA VAL A 87 -1.06 10.77 -8.49
C VAL A 87 -1.06 11.44 -7.11
N GLY A 88 -2.25 11.66 -6.58
CA GLY A 88 -2.49 12.25 -5.26
C GLY A 88 -3.12 11.26 -4.28
N VAL A 89 -2.91 11.53 -2.99
CA VAL A 89 -3.67 10.87 -1.92
C VAL A 89 -5.16 11.19 -2.11
N GLY A 90 -6.00 10.17 -2.03
CA GLY A 90 -7.44 10.28 -2.24
C GLY A 90 -7.89 10.13 -3.70
N ASP A 91 -6.98 10.12 -4.68
CA ASP A 91 -7.34 9.78 -6.06
C ASP A 91 -7.88 8.36 -6.13
N ALA A 92 -8.93 8.17 -6.91
CA ALA A 92 -9.68 6.92 -6.94
C ALA A 92 -10.16 6.58 -8.34
N ARG A 93 -10.35 5.29 -8.58
CA ARG A 93 -10.96 4.77 -9.81
C ARG A 93 -11.79 3.54 -9.52
N LEU A 94 -12.72 3.24 -10.43
CA LEU A 94 -13.47 1.99 -10.37
C LEU A 94 -12.62 0.84 -10.90
N LEU A 95 -12.73 -0.30 -10.23
CA LEU A 95 -12.08 -1.56 -10.58
C LEU A 95 -13.15 -2.64 -10.63
N ALA A 96 -13.28 -3.31 -11.77
CA ALA A 96 -14.07 -4.53 -11.85
C ALA A 96 -13.21 -5.70 -11.38
N LEU A 97 -13.67 -6.45 -10.39
CA LEU A 97 -13.09 -7.73 -9.98
C LEU A 97 -13.47 -8.83 -10.98
N ASP A 98 -12.76 -9.95 -10.93
CA ASP A 98 -12.97 -11.09 -11.84
C ASP A 98 -14.33 -11.76 -11.67
N ASP A 99 -14.96 -11.62 -10.51
CA ASP A 99 -16.34 -12.06 -10.26
C ASP A 99 -17.41 -11.09 -10.80
N GLY A 100 -17.00 -9.98 -11.40
CA GLY A 100 -17.86 -8.92 -11.93
C GLY A 100 -18.30 -7.88 -10.90
N THR A 101 -17.91 -7.99 -9.63
CA THR A 101 -18.14 -6.97 -8.60
C THR A 101 -17.32 -5.73 -8.94
N THR A 102 -17.92 -4.55 -8.90
CA THR A 102 -17.17 -3.29 -9.03
C THR A 102 -16.84 -2.73 -7.65
N VAL A 103 -15.57 -2.44 -7.43
CA VAL A 103 -15.03 -1.81 -6.22
C VAL A 103 -14.34 -0.49 -6.56
N GLU A 104 -14.12 0.36 -5.57
CA GLU A 104 -13.27 1.54 -5.72
C GLU A 104 -11.84 1.19 -5.29
N ALA A 105 -10.86 1.55 -6.13
CA ALA A 105 -9.44 1.53 -5.79
C ALA A 105 -8.97 2.96 -5.54
N ARG A 106 -8.49 3.25 -4.33
CA ARG A 106 -8.14 4.60 -3.87
C ARG A 106 -6.72 4.68 -3.36
N VAL A 107 -5.97 5.70 -3.76
CA VAL A 107 -4.64 5.99 -3.21
C VAL A 107 -4.80 6.43 -1.75
N VAL A 108 -4.29 5.62 -0.82
CA VAL A 108 -4.31 5.94 0.62
C VAL A 108 -2.96 6.38 1.16
N GLY A 109 -1.88 5.98 0.50
CA GLY A 109 -0.52 6.29 0.91
C GLY A 109 0.43 6.45 -0.28
N ILE A 110 1.41 7.31 -0.10
CA ILE A 110 2.57 7.48 -0.97
C ILE A 110 3.80 7.13 -0.14
N ARG A 111 4.63 6.19 -0.61
CA ARG A 111 5.82 5.70 0.11
C ARG A 111 5.55 5.21 1.54
N HIS A 112 4.33 4.77 1.82
CA HIS A 112 3.92 4.47 3.20
C HIS A 112 4.43 3.11 3.67
N ASP A 113 4.26 2.08 2.83
CA ASP A 113 4.54 0.70 3.20
C ASP A 113 5.91 0.23 2.72
N GLN A 114 6.60 -0.54 3.55
CA GLN A 114 7.90 -1.13 3.21
C GLN A 114 7.71 -2.41 2.42
N ARG A 115 8.37 -2.51 1.26
CA ARG A 115 8.40 -3.75 0.48
C ARG A 115 9.06 -4.87 1.28
N ALA A 116 8.48 -6.05 1.22
CA ALA A 116 8.90 -7.20 2.02
C ALA A 116 10.30 -7.72 1.64
N ASP A 117 10.79 -7.39 0.44
CA ASP A 117 12.14 -7.74 -0.03
C ASP A 117 13.24 -6.82 0.54
N GLY A 118 12.87 -5.79 1.32
CA GLY A 118 13.80 -4.84 1.93
C GLY A 118 14.36 -3.80 0.97
N SER A 119 13.80 -3.65 -0.23
CA SER A 119 14.23 -2.67 -1.22
C SER A 119 13.70 -1.25 -0.98
N GLY A 120 13.15 -0.98 0.21
CA GLY A 120 12.56 0.30 0.60
C GLY A 120 11.05 0.36 0.39
N PRO A 121 10.44 1.56 0.46
CA PRO A 121 9.00 1.69 0.39
C PRO A 121 8.46 1.38 -1.02
N ALA A 122 7.23 0.87 -1.07
CA ALA A 122 6.43 0.87 -2.29
C ALA A 122 6.00 2.31 -2.63
N GLY A 123 5.87 2.66 -3.91
CA GLY A 123 5.57 4.04 -4.28
C GLY A 123 4.13 4.44 -3.94
N ILE A 124 3.18 3.56 -4.23
CA ILE A 124 1.74 3.80 -4.10
C ILE A 124 1.11 2.66 -3.28
N THR A 125 0.37 3.03 -2.22
CA THR A 125 -0.54 2.13 -1.51
C THR A 125 -1.98 2.47 -1.89
N LEU A 126 -2.71 1.45 -2.37
CA LEU A 126 -4.12 1.54 -2.69
C LEU A 126 -4.96 0.84 -1.61
N MET A 127 -6.15 1.38 -1.35
CA MET A 127 -7.24 0.74 -0.62
C MET A 127 -8.30 0.33 -1.63
N LEU A 128 -8.68 -0.94 -1.63
CA LEU A 128 -9.87 -1.42 -2.32
C LEU A 128 -11.05 -1.41 -1.34
N SER A 129 -12.18 -0.83 -1.76
CA SER A 129 -13.46 -1.01 -1.05
C SER A 129 -13.80 -2.50 -0.95
N PRO A 130 -14.72 -2.93 -0.06
CA PRO A 130 -14.89 -4.33 0.30
C PRO A 130 -14.96 -5.25 -0.94
N ILE A 131 -14.11 -6.27 -1.00
CA ILE A 131 -14.04 -7.22 -2.14
C ILE A 131 -14.91 -8.46 -1.92
N SER A 132 -15.17 -8.82 -0.66
CA SER A 132 -16.07 -9.90 -0.24
C SER A 132 -16.65 -9.61 1.16
N LEU A 133 -17.54 -10.50 1.63
CA LEU A 133 -17.93 -10.60 3.03
C LEU A 133 -17.41 -11.92 3.59
N GLU A 134 -16.36 -11.86 4.41
CA GLU A 134 -15.74 -13.05 5.00
C GLU A 134 -15.59 -12.86 6.51
N PRO A 135 -15.65 -13.95 7.29
CA PRO A 135 -15.21 -13.92 8.67
C PRO A 135 -13.67 -13.82 8.74
N ILE A 136 -13.13 -13.42 9.89
CA ILE A 136 -11.68 -13.54 10.15
C ILE A 136 -11.29 -15.02 10.25
N ASN A 137 -12.11 -15.81 10.96
CA ASN A 137 -11.94 -17.25 11.16
C ASN A 137 -13.32 -17.94 11.16
N SER A 138 -13.42 -19.19 10.74
CA SER A 138 -14.66 -19.97 10.77
C SER A 138 -15.23 -20.19 12.18
N GLY A 139 -14.40 -20.10 13.22
CA GLY A 139 -14.78 -20.13 14.62
C GLY A 139 -14.24 -18.93 15.40
N ASP A 140 -14.64 -18.81 16.66
CA ASP A 140 -14.29 -17.66 17.51
C ASP A 140 -12.92 -17.78 18.18
N GLU A 141 -12.11 -18.76 17.78
CA GLU A 141 -10.73 -18.90 18.24
C GLU A 141 -9.80 -18.06 17.34
N ASP A 142 -8.86 -17.32 17.94
CA ASP A 142 -7.94 -16.43 17.23
C ASP A 142 -6.48 -16.68 17.64
N THR A 143 -6.15 -17.90 18.08
CA THR A 143 -4.80 -18.21 18.55
C THR A 143 -3.78 -17.91 17.45
N GLY A 144 -2.98 -16.85 17.64
CA GLY A 144 -2.00 -16.36 16.66
C GLY A 144 -2.45 -15.15 15.83
N GLY A 145 -3.63 -14.57 16.11
CA GLY A 145 -4.12 -13.32 15.55
C GLY A 145 -4.25 -13.32 14.03
N TRP A 146 -3.92 -12.19 13.40
CA TRP A 146 -3.92 -12.03 11.95
C TRP A 146 -3.01 -13.04 11.25
N GLU A 147 -1.81 -13.26 11.78
CA GLU A 147 -0.75 -14.08 11.17
C GLU A 147 -1.22 -15.49 10.80
N THR A 148 -2.06 -16.08 11.66
CA THR A 148 -2.60 -17.43 11.51
C THR A 148 -4.07 -17.47 11.13
N SER A 149 -4.69 -16.34 10.82
CA SER A 149 -6.12 -16.27 10.52
C SER A 149 -6.48 -16.94 9.19
N GLU A 150 -7.70 -17.48 9.12
CA GLU A 150 -8.23 -18.07 7.89
C GLU A 150 -8.44 -16.99 6.82
N LEU A 151 -8.85 -15.77 7.19
CA LEU A 151 -8.99 -14.66 6.25
C LEU A 151 -7.65 -14.29 5.59
N ARG A 152 -6.54 -14.30 6.35
CA ARG A 152 -5.21 -14.08 5.78
C ARG A 152 -4.83 -15.16 4.77
N ALA A 153 -5.11 -16.43 5.10
CA ALA A 153 -4.89 -17.55 4.17
C ALA A 153 -5.77 -17.43 2.92
N TRP A 154 -7.02 -17.01 3.08
CA TRP A 154 -7.95 -16.76 1.97
C TRP A 154 -7.46 -15.61 1.07
N LEU A 155 -7.00 -14.49 1.64
CA LEU A 155 -6.41 -13.38 0.86
C LEU A 155 -5.14 -13.77 0.10
N ALA A 156 -4.38 -14.76 0.59
CA ALA A 156 -3.22 -15.30 -0.11
C ALA A 156 -3.57 -16.31 -1.22
N GLY A 157 -4.84 -16.72 -1.33
CA GLY A 157 -5.35 -17.64 -2.34
C GLY A 157 -6.56 -17.05 -3.06
N GLU A 158 -7.75 -17.55 -2.75
CA GLU A 158 -9.02 -17.19 -3.41
C GLU A 158 -9.29 -15.67 -3.45
N GLY A 159 -8.96 -14.94 -2.38
CA GLY A 159 -9.14 -13.49 -2.34
C GLY A 159 -8.23 -12.74 -3.31
N ALA A 160 -7.02 -13.23 -3.55
CA ALA A 160 -6.12 -12.67 -4.56
C ALA A 160 -6.58 -12.98 -5.99
N GLU A 161 -7.22 -14.13 -6.21
CA GLU A 161 -7.81 -14.51 -7.50
C GLU A 161 -9.01 -13.63 -7.91
N LEU A 162 -9.53 -12.78 -7.02
CA LEU A 162 -10.54 -11.78 -7.37
C LEU A 162 -9.97 -10.55 -8.08
N LEU A 163 -8.67 -10.28 -7.92
CA LEU A 163 -8.04 -9.13 -8.55
C LEU A 163 -7.88 -9.37 -10.05
N PRO A 164 -8.13 -8.36 -10.90
CA PRO A 164 -7.80 -8.46 -12.31
C PRO A 164 -6.32 -8.77 -12.52
N ASP A 165 -6.03 -9.63 -13.51
CA ASP A 165 -4.69 -10.07 -13.88
C ASP A 165 -3.69 -8.90 -13.96
N GLU A 166 -4.10 -7.75 -14.50
CA GLU A 166 -3.23 -6.60 -14.70
C GLU A 166 -2.82 -5.93 -13.37
N LEU A 167 -3.71 -5.89 -12.37
CA LEU A 167 -3.38 -5.39 -11.02
C LEU A 167 -2.58 -6.43 -10.24
N ALA A 168 -2.99 -7.70 -10.31
CA ALA A 168 -2.30 -8.79 -9.64
C ALA A 168 -0.84 -8.91 -10.10
N ALA A 169 -0.57 -8.69 -11.39
CA ALA A 169 0.77 -8.76 -11.96
C ALA A 169 1.74 -7.66 -11.46
N VAL A 170 1.21 -6.53 -10.98
CA VAL A 170 2.02 -5.41 -10.48
C VAL A 170 1.99 -5.27 -8.96
N ALA A 171 1.17 -6.05 -8.27
CA ALA A 171 1.06 -6.00 -6.82
C ALA A 171 2.37 -6.44 -6.15
N VAL A 172 2.85 -5.65 -5.19
CA VAL A 172 4.08 -5.92 -4.46
C VAL A 172 3.80 -6.32 -3.01
N PRO A 173 4.44 -7.38 -2.50
CA PRO A 173 4.30 -7.78 -1.10
C PRO A 173 4.99 -6.78 -0.18
N VAL A 174 4.37 -6.49 0.96
CA VAL A 174 4.87 -5.55 1.97
C VAL A 174 4.96 -6.20 3.35
N THR A 175 5.73 -5.58 4.23
CA THR A 175 5.80 -5.97 5.64
C THR A 175 4.72 -5.25 6.44
N LYS A 176 3.84 -6.00 7.11
CA LYS A 176 2.81 -5.45 8.01
C LYS A 176 3.07 -5.88 9.44
N LEU A 177 2.99 -4.93 10.37
CA LEU A 177 3.04 -5.22 11.80
C LEU A 177 1.63 -5.42 12.34
N THR A 178 1.45 -6.47 13.15
CA THR A 178 0.17 -6.77 13.81
C THR A 178 0.40 -7.40 15.18
N VAL A 179 -0.46 -7.11 16.13
CA VAL A 179 -0.48 -7.72 17.46
C VAL A 179 -1.13 -9.09 17.34
N ASN A 180 -0.29 -10.12 17.19
CA ASN A 180 -0.74 -11.49 16.98
C ASN A 180 -0.85 -12.32 18.27
N ALA A 181 -0.30 -11.81 19.37
CA ALA A 181 -0.34 -12.47 20.68
C ALA A 181 -1.45 -11.88 21.56
N VAL A 182 -2.38 -12.72 21.99
CA VAL A 182 -3.40 -12.37 22.99
C VAL A 182 -2.83 -12.59 24.39
N SER A 183 -2.93 -11.58 25.25
CA SER A 183 -2.55 -11.68 26.67
C SER A 183 -3.77 -11.84 27.58
N VAL A 184 -3.59 -12.36 28.79
CA VAL A 184 -4.62 -12.19 29.83
C VAL A 184 -4.63 -10.73 30.26
N TYR A 185 -5.81 -10.14 30.48
CA TYR A 185 -5.95 -8.77 30.95
C TYR A 185 -5.15 -8.56 32.24
N GLY A 186 -4.26 -7.55 32.23
CA GLY A 186 -3.33 -7.26 33.32
C GLY A 186 -2.02 -8.05 33.31
N GLU A 187 -1.85 -9.01 32.41
CA GLU A 187 -0.66 -9.88 32.33
C GLU A 187 0.12 -9.66 31.02
N LEU A 188 0.06 -8.45 30.44
CA LEU A 188 0.81 -8.12 29.23
C LEU A 188 2.34 -8.19 29.50
N ALA A 189 3.02 -9.05 28.74
CA ALA A 189 4.46 -9.24 28.83
C ALA A 189 5.22 -7.91 28.67
N GLU A 190 6.37 -7.77 29.34
CA GLU A 190 7.17 -6.54 29.28
C GLU A 190 7.69 -6.23 27.87
N ASP A 191 7.98 -7.28 27.10
CA ASP A 191 8.50 -7.25 25.73
C ASP A 191 7.43 -7.50 24.66
N ALA A 192 6.14 -7.39 25.01
CA ALA A 192 5.06 -7.53 24.05
C ALA A 192 5.19 -6.49 22.92
N ALA A 193 5.21 -6.98 21.69
CA ALA A 193 5.35 -6.17 20.50
C ALA A 193 4.57 -6.81 19.33
N PRO A 194 4.16 -6.02 18.33
CA PRO A 194 3.63 -6.57 17.10
C PRO A 194 4.66 -7.48 16.40
N THR A 195 4.19 -8.52 15.73
CA THR A 195 5.02 -9.36 14.85
C THR A 195 4.76 -8.99 13.38
N ALA A 196 5.75 -9.29 12.53
CA ALA A 196 5.73 -8.92 11.13
C ALA A 196 5.20 -10.06 10.25
N THR A 197 4.28 -9.74 9.35
CA THR A 197 3.84 -10.61 8.25
C THR A 197 4.27 -10.04 6.91
N THR A 198 4.42 -10.93 5.91
CA THR A 198 4.58 -10.55 4.50
C THR A 198 3.26 -10.77 3.80
N ASP A 199 2.63 -9.69 3.34
CA ASP A 199 1.28 -9.72 2.77
C ASP A 199 1.26 -8.94 1.45
N THR A 200 0.64 -9.51 0.41
CA THR A 200 0.32 -8.81 -0.85
C THR A 200 -1.02 -8.09 -0.75
N LEU A 201 -1.97 -8.68 -0.02
CA LEU A 201 -3.25 -8.10 0.35
C LEU A 201 -3.44 -8.21 1.85
N TRP A 202 -3.89 -7.14 2.48
CA TRP A 202 -4.10 -7.09 3.93
C TRP A 202 -5.25 -6.14 4.29
N PRO A 203 -6.06 -6.46 5.31
CA PRO A 203 -6.90 -5.47 5.96
C PRO A 203 -6.04 -4.47 6.74
N PHE A 204 -6.50 -3.23 6.83
CA PHE A 204 -5.80 -2.18 7.57
C PHE A 204 -5.78 -2.46 9.08
N SER A 205 -4.78 -1.96 9.81
CA SER A 205 -4.83 -1.97 11.27
C SER A 205 -5.64 -0.80 11.79
N VAL A 206 -6.05 -0.85 13.05
CA VAL A 206 -6.69 0.27 13.72
C VAL A 206 -5.80 1.51 13.71
N ALA A 207 -4.49 1.36 13.92
CA ALA A 207 -3.54 2.48 13.95
C ALA A 207 -3.34 3.11 12.57
N GLU A 208 -3.37 2.30 11.52
CA GLU A 208 -3.26 2.76 10.14
C GLU A 208 -4.47 3.59 9.69
N VAL A 209 -5.63 3.34 10.26
CA VAL A 209 -6.86 4.07 9.92
C VAL A 209 -7.13 5.22 10.88
N CYS A 210 -7.01 4.97 12.17
CA CYS A 210 -7.39 5.90 13.24
C CYS A 210 -6.23 6.75 13.75
N GLY A 211 -4.98 6.40 13.43
CA GLY A 211 -3.79 6.98 14.04
C GLY A 211 -3.55 6.48 15.46
N PRO A 212 -2.91 7.29 16.33
CA PRO A 212 -2.64 6.89 17.71
C PRO A 212 -3.92 6.47 18.44
N ILE A 213 -3.87 5.31 19.08
CA ILE A 213 -5.00 4.71 19.79
C ILE A 213 -4.96 5.11 21.26
N SER A 214 -6.12 5.45 21.82
CA SER A 214 -6.31 5.75 23.25
C SER A 214 -7.54 5.07 23.86
N TRP A 215 -8.14 4.10 23.16
CA TRP A 215 -9.44 3.51 23.55
C TRP A 215 -9.46 2.98 24.98
N ASN A 216 -8.43 2.25 25.41
CA ASN A 216 -8.43 1.67 26.76
C ASN A 216 -8.21 2.76 27.82
N ALA A 217 -7.32 3.71 27.58
CA ALA A 217 -7.09 4.84 28.47
C ALA A 217 -8.30 5.77 28.57
N ASP A 218 -9.03 5.98 27.49
CA ASP A 218 -10.24 6.82 27.47
C ASP A 218 -11.41 6.13 28.20
N GLU A 219 -11.54 4.82 28.08
CA GLU A 219 -12.59 4.04 28.74
C GLU A 219 -12.30 3.82 30.24
N TYR A 220 -11.07 3.43 30.60
CA TYR A 220 -10.72 2.98 31.95
C TYR A 220 -9.80 3.94 32.72
N GLY A 221 -9.33 5.01 32.09
CA GLY A 221 -8.27 5.87 32.61
C GLY A 221 -6.88 5.25 32.39
N ALA A 222 -5.80 6.00 32.65
CA ALA A 222 -4.42 5.51 32.42
C ALA A 222 -4.05 4.28 33.29
N TYR A 223 -4.60 4.20 34.50
CA TYR A 223 -4.33 3.12 35.44
C TYR A 223 -5.63 2.65 36.07
N THR A 224 -5.83 1.34 36.08
CA THR A 224 -6.73 0.70 37.05
C THR A 224 -5.92 0.32 38.29
N GLU A 225 -6.58 -0.19 39.34
CA GLU A 225 -5.91 -0.56 40.60
C GLU A 225 -4.76 -1.58 40.41
N TYR A 226 -4.76 -2.34 39.30
CA TYR A 226 -3.80 -3.42 39.05
C TYR A 226 -3.20 -3.46 37.63
N VAL A 227 -3.63 -2.58 36.71
CA VAL A 227 -3.25 -2.66 35.29
C VAL A 227 -2.98 -1.28 34.72
N ASP A 228 -1.81 -1.12 34.09
CA ASP A 228 -1.50 0.01 33.20
C ASP A 228 -2.08 -0.28 31.82
N VAL A 229 -3.26 0.27 31.54
CA VAL A 229 -3.98 0.00 30.29
C VAL A 229 -3.40 0.76 29.09
N THR A 230 -2.60 1.81 29.34
CA THR A 230 -1.93 2.58 28.28
C THR A 230 -0.94 1.73 27.50
N ARG A 231 -0.44 0.64 28.10
CA ARG A 231 0.43 -0.32 27.42
C ARG A 231 -0.29 -1.07 26.29
N TYR A 232 -1.59 -1.33 26.42
CA TYR A 232 -2.38 -1.94 25.33
C TYR A 232 -2.62 -0.95 24.19
N ASP A 233 -2.90 0.31 24.52
CA ASP A 233 -3.05 1.38 23.53
C ASP A 233 -1.75 1.62 22.75
N ALA A 234 -0.60 1.62 23.45
CA ALA A 234 0.72 1.71 22.83
C ALA A 234 1.02 0.51 21.93
N LEU A 235 0.60 -0.69 22.34
CA LEU A 235 0.76 -1.92 21.55
C LEU A 235 -0.07 -1.87 20.26
N LEU A 236 -1.33 -1.42 20.31
CA LEU A 236 -2.18 -1.24 19.13
C LEU A 236 -1.63 -0.13 18.21
N SER A 237 -1.19 0.99 18.80
CA SER A 237 -0.59 2.10 18.04
C SER A 237 0.73 1.71 17.34
N ALA A 238 1.38 0.63 17.76
CA ALA A 238 2.62 0.14 17.16
C ALA A 238 2.41 -0.69 15.88
N GLU A 239 1.16 -0.99 15.49
CA GLU A 239 0.87 -1.77 14.27
C GLU A 239 1.12 -0.99 12.96
N GLY A 240 1.23 0.33 13.03
CA GLY A 240 1.53 1.17 11.87
C GLY A 240 1.25 2.65 12.11
N SER A 241 1.68 3.50 11.18
CA SER A 241 1.32 4.92 11.14
C SER A 241 0.01 5.13 10.37
N GLN A 242 -0.74 6.18 10.71
CA GLN A 242 -1.96 6.52 9.98
C GLN A 242 -1.66 6.80 8.50
N TYR A 243 -2.43 6.22 7.58
CA TYR A 243 -2.37 6.57 6.17
C TYR A 243 -2.82 8.03 5.95
N ALA A 244 -2.14 8.71 5.03
CA ALA A 244 -2.37 10.13 4.75
C ALA A 244 -3.84 10.40 4.38
N TYR A 245 -4.48 9.51 3.63
CA TYR A 245 -5.89 9.66 3.25
C TYR A 245 -6.82 9.76 4.47
N PHE A 246 -6.65 8.89 5.46
CA PHE A 246 -7.48 8.92 6.67
C PHE A 246 -7.16 10.15 7.52
N ALA A 247 -5.87 10.50 7.66
CA ALA A 247 -5.44 11.68 8.40
C ALA A 247 -5.99 12.99 7.80
N GLU A 248 -5.90 13.15 6.47
CA GLU A 248 -6.39 14.31 5.73
C GLU A 248 -7.93 14.39 5.75
N SER A 249 -8.59 13.23 5.85
CA SER A 249 -10.05 13.13 6.03
C SER A 249 -10.49 13.42 7.47
N GLY A 250 -9.56 13.62 8.40
CA GLY A 250 -9.85 13.90 9.81
C GLY A 250 -10.31 12.68 10.60
N VAL A 251 -10.02 11.46 10.11
CA VAL A 251 -10.33 10.22 10.82
C VAL A 251 -9.48 10.13 12.07
N THR A 252 -10.10 9.69 13.16
CA THR A 252 -9.50 9.45 14.47
C THR A 252 -10.09 8.16 15.05
N SER A 253 -9.64 7.78 16.24
CA SER A 253 -10.14 6.63 17.00
C SER A 253 -11.62 6.71 17.37
N ASP A 254 -12.24 7.89 17.30
CA ASP A 254 -13.63 8.15 17.72
C ASP A 254 -14.47 8.93 16.70
N SER A 255 -13.87 9.44 15.62
CA SER A 255 -14.54 10.31 14.65
C SER A 255 -14.11 10.03 13.21
N ASP A 256 -15.08 10.12 12.31
CA ASP A 256 -14.92 10.15 10.84
C ASP A 256 -15.79 11.29 10.28
N PRO A 257 -15.31 12.54 10.33
CA PRO A 257 -16.10 13.72 9.98
C PRO A 257 -16.35 13.83 8.47
N SER A 258 -15.50 13.20 7.66
CA SER A 258 -15.61 13.19 6.19
C SER A 258 -16.41 11.99 5.66
N HIS A 259 -16.85 11.09 6.55
CA HIS A 259 -17.64 9.89 6.24
C HIS A 259 -16.95 8.96 5.24
N VAL A 260 -15.61 8.82 5.35
CA VAL A 260 -14.80 8.01 4.43
C VAL A 260 -14.73 6.53 4.82
N LEU A 261 -15.13 6.17 6.03
CA LEU A 261 -15.11 4.79 6.53
C LEU A 261 -16.43 4.05 6.29
N GLY A 262 -17.51 4.77 5.96
CA GLY A 262 -18.80 4.16 5.61
C GLY A 262 -18.76 3.55 4.21
N LEU A 263 -18.62 2.23 4.12
CA LEU A 263 -18.48 1.51 2.85
C LEU A 263 -19.68 0.62 2.54
N SER A 264 -19.80 0.24 1.27
CA SER A 264 -20.84 -0.66 0.80
C SER A 264 -20.27 -1.71 -0.14
N LEU A 265 -20.87 -2.90 -0.12
CA LEU A 265 -20.65 -3.93 -1.11
C LEU A 265 -21.96 -4.20 -1.84
N ARG A 266 -21.94 -4.15 -3.17
CA ARG A 266 -23.12 -4.39 -4.03
C ARG A 266 -24.33 -3.53 -3.63
N GLY A 267 -24.07 -2.29 -3.22
CA GLY A 267 -25.09 -1.31 -2.83
C GLY A 267 -25.65 -1.44 -1.42
N ALA A 268 -25.15 -2.38 -0.61
CA ALA A 268 -25.52 -2.53 0.80
C ALA A 268 -24.38 -2.08 1.71
N SER A 269 -24.66 -1.18 2.65
CA SER A 269 -23.68 -0.78 3.67
C SER A 269 -23.25 -1.99 4.50
N CYS A 270 -21.96 -2.14 4.74
CA CYS A 270 -21.41 -3.22 5.55
C CYS A 270 -20.37 -2.70 6.55
N ALA A 271 -20.28 -3.36 7.70
CA ALA A 271 -19.11 -3.25 8.55
C ALA A 271 -17.91 -3.87 7.81
N TRP A 272 -16.69 -3.51 8.18
CA TRP A 272 -15.48 -4.10 7.58
C TRP A 272 -14.34 -4.22 8.57
N TRP A 273 -13.51 -5.24 8.33
CA TRP A 273 -12.50 -5.70 9.28
C TRP A 273 -11.25 -4.82 9.33
N TYR A 274 -10.74 -4.62 10.54
CA TYR A 274 -9.31 -4.42 10.71
C TYR A 274 -8.62 -5.78 10.89
N ARG A 275 -7.32 -5.85 10.58
CA ARG A 275 -6.50 -7.03 10.95
C ARG A 275 -6.16 -7.07 12.45
N THR A 276 -6.50 -6.02 13.19
CA THR A 276 -6.20 -5.86 14.62
C THR A 276 -7.15 -6.68 15.48
N ALA A 277 -6.61 -7.62 16.25
CA ALA A 277 -7.33 -8.32 17.31
C ALA A 277 -7.41 -7.48 18.60
N VAL A 278 -8.37 -7.78 19.48
CA VAL A 278 -8.33 -7.25 20.85
C VAL A 278 -7.09 -7.83 21.55
N PRO A 279 -6.20 -6.99 22.12
CA PRO A 279 -4.88 -7.45 22.55
C PRO A 279 -4.91 -8.25 23.87
N TYR A 280 -6.10 -8.42 24.47
CA TYR A 280 -6.27 -9.18 25.68
C TYR A 280 -7.60 -9.94 25.74
N THR A 281 -7.63 -10.95 26.60
CA THR A 281 -8.84 -11.64 27.03
C THR A 281 -8.97 -11.60 28.55
N TYR A 282 -10.19 -11.71 29.05
CA TYR A 282 -10.41 -12.04 30.45
C TYR A 282 -10.07 -13.51 30.72
N ARG A 283 -9.67 -13.80 31.97
CA ARG A 283 -9.40 -15.18 32.41
C ARG A 283 -10.63 -16.05 32.15
N ASP A 284 -10.41 -17.24 31.61
CA ASP A 284 -11.45 -18.23 31.27
C ASP A 284 -12.42 -17.83 30.13
N SER A 285 -12.19 -16.70 29.45
CA SER A 285 -12.91 -16.39 28.21
C SER A 285 -12.24 -17.08 27.01
N ALA A 286 -13.04 -17.84 26.26
CA ALA A 286 -12.63 -18.45 25.01
C ALA A 286 -12.96 -17.56 23.79
N THR A 287 -13.92 -16.64 23.92
CA THR A 287 -14.34 -15.76 22.82
C THR A 287 -13.28 -14.71 22.52
N ARG A 288 -13.13 -14.41 21.24
CA ARG A 288 -12.14 -13.49 20.70
C ARG A 288 -12.79 -12.54 19.71
N TYR A 289 -12.28 -11.31 19.74
CA TYR A 289 -12.85 -10.20 19.00
C TYR A 289 -11.78 -9.54 18.15
N PHE A 290 -12.18 -9.15 16.94
CA PHE A 290 -11.41 -8.26 16.10
C PHE A 290 -12.09 -6.90 16.08
N TYR A 291 -11.27 -5.87 15.92
CA TYR A 291 -11.81 -4.55 15.67
C TYR A 291 -12.38 -4.49 14.25
N GLN A 292 -13.44 -3.71 14.09
CA GLN A 292 -14.03 -3.40 12.80
C GLN A 292 -14.54 -1.95 12.77
N VAL A 293 -14.67 -1.43 11.56
CA VAL A 293 -15.52 -0.27 11.31
C VAL A 293 -16.95 -0.72 11.18
N MET A 294 -17.89 -0.02 11.84
CA MET A 294 -19.32 -0.30 11.68
C MET A 294 -19.83 0.09 10.29
N SER A 295 -20.97 -0.46 9.87
CA SER A 295 -21.63 -0.06 8.62
C SER A 295 -22.01 1.42 8.55
N SER A 296 -22.05 2.12 9.69
CA SER A 296 -22.23 3.58 9.76
C SER A 296 -20.95 4.39 9.51
N GLY A 297 -19.79 3.73 9.39
CA GLY A 297 -18.47 4.36 9.38
C GLY A 297 -17.89 4.66 10.76
N PHE A 298 -18.49 4.15 11.86
CA PHE A 298 -17.92 4.36 13.19
C PHE A 298 -16.64 3.52 13.35
N PRO A 299 -15.48 4.12 13.70
CA PRO A 299 -14.17 3.51 13.52
C PRO A 299 -13.79 2.43 14.52
N SER A 300 -14.49 2.32 15.66
CA SER A 300 -14.01 1.59 16.83
C SER A 300 -15.04 0.63 17.41
N SER A 301 -15.46 -0.35 16.61
CA SER A 301 -16.37 -1.41 17.04
C SER A 301 -15.67 -2.77 17.09
N LEU A 302 -16.32 -3.75 17.72
CA LEU A 302 -15.84 -5.13 17.86
C LEU A 302 -16.82 -6.09 17.21
N SER A 303 -16.31 -7.19 16.69
CA SER A 303 -17.12 -8.34 16.31
C SER A 303 -16.38 -9.65 16.54
N GLU A 304 -17.15 -10.72 16.74
CA GLU A 304 -16.63 -12.08 16.86
C GLU A 304 -15.99 -12.48 15.53
N ALA A 305 -14.87 -13.21 15.60
CA ALA A 305 -14.08 -13.57 14.42
C ALA A 305 -14.88 -14.38 13.37
N SER A 306 -15.93 -15.10 13.80
CA SER A 306 -16.80 -15.92 12.95
C SER A 306 -17.91 -15.18 12.22
N VAL A 307 -18.14 -13.91 12.54
CA VAL A 307 -19.20 -13.11 11.91
C VAL A 307 -18.69 -12.53 10.59
N PRO A 308 -19.34 -12.76 9.44
CA PRO A 308 -18.88 -12.17 8.18
C PRO A 308 -18.95 -10.63 8.20
N ALA A 309 -17.89 -9.98 7.73
CA ALA A 309 -17.85 -8.53 7.49
C ALA A 309 -17.09 -8.22 6.19
N GLY A 310 -17.16 -6.97 5.74
CA GLY A 310 -16.47 -6.48 4.55
C GLY A 310 -14.97 -6.66 4.62
N VAL A 311 -14.40 -7.23 3.56
CA VAL A 311 -12.96 -7.40 3.39
C VAL A 311 -12.42 -6.21 2.60
N VAL A 312 -12.04 -5.16 3.30
CA VAL A 312 -11.32 -4.00 2.73
C VAL A 312 -9.84 -4.32 2.72
N VAL A 313 -9.16 -4.13 1.59
CA VAL A 313 -7.75 -4.53 1.45
C VAL A 313 -6.87 -3.38 1.00
N GLY A 314 -5.68 -3.32 1.58
CA GLY A 314 -4.54 -2.63 1.04
C GLY A 314 -3.84 -3.46 -0.02
N VAL A 315 -3.34 -2.81 -1.07
CA VAL A 315 -2.42 -3.38 -2.05
C VAL A 315 -1.39 -2.32 -2.44
N CYS A 316 -0.11 -2.70 -2.49
CA CYS A 316 0.95 -1.83 -2.99
C CYS A 316 1.29 -2.19 -4.43
N ILE A 317 1.69 -1.19 -5.21
CA ILE A 317 2.18 -1.35 -6.59
C ILE A 317 3.49 -0.60 -6.80
#